data_AF-A0A6I3FHN4-F1
#
_entry.id   AF-A0A6I3FHN4-F1
#
_cell.length_a   1.000
_cell.length_b   1.000
_cell.length_c   1.000
_cell.angle_alpha   90.00
_cell.angle_beta   90.00
_cell.angle_gamma   90.00
#
_symmetry.space_group_name_H-M   'P 1'
#
loop_
_entity.id
_entity.type
_entity.pdbx_description
1 polymer ?
#
loop_
_entity_poly.entity_id
_entity_poly.type
_entity_poly.pdbx_seq_one_letter_code
_entity_poly.pdbx_strand_id
1 'polypeptide(L)'
;VWEFGQGCAINSGLGCYQVRDPLDLAVLAAAFAGSCTGFLWWNASPARIFMGDTGSLALGGALAGLAATLRVELLLIPLGGLFVIITMSVVIQTLYFKMSGGKRVFKMAPLQHHFELLGWGEVTIVIRFWIIAGLSVALGLGLFYAQWVVK
;
A
#
# COMPACT_ATOMS: atom_id res chain seq x y z
N VAL A 1 -0.90 -22.02 0.82
CA VAL A 1 -1.33 -22.96 1.88
C VAL A 1 -2.75 -22.65 2.37
N TRP A 2 -3.08 -21.39 2.68
CA TRP A 2 -4.43 -20.95 3.11
C TRP A 2 -5.55 -21.16 2.06
N GLU A 3 -5.37 -20.73 0.80
CA GLU A 3 -6.39 -20.90 -0.25
C GLU A 3 -6.64 -22.35 -0.67
N PHE A 4 -5.60 -23.18 -0.65
CA PHE A 4 -5.74 -24.61 -1.00
C PHE A 4 -6.53 -25.41 0.05
N GLY A 5 -6.57 -24.96 1.31
CA GLY A 5 -7.29 -25.65 2.39
C GLY A 5 -8.73 -25.17 2.62
N GLN A 6 -9.06 -23.94 2.21
CA GLN A 6 -10.32 -23.26 2.56
C GLN A 6 -11.08 -22.70 1.34
N GLY A 7 -10.74 -23.16 0.13
CA GLY A 7 -11.54 -22.86 -1.06
C GLY A 7 -12.94 -23.41 -0.88
N CYS A 8 -13.97 -22.60 -1.12
CA CYS A 8 -15.37 -23.06 -1.05
C CYS A 8 -15.68 -24.21 -2.03
N ALA A 9 -14.82 -24.42 -3.04
CA ALA A 9 -14.86 -25.56 -3.94
C ALA A 9 -14.48 -26.90 -3.27
N ILE A 10 -13.71 -26.86 -2.17
CA ILE A 10 -13.23 -28.04 -1.44
C ILE A 10 -14.01 -28.22 -0.12
N ASN A 11 -14.26 -27.13 0.63
CA ASN A 11 -15.06 -27.15 1.86
C ASN A 11 -16.06 -25.98 1.89
N SER A 12 -17.33 -26.27 1.65
CA SER A 12 -18.42 -25.28 1.66
C SER A 12 -18.94 -25.04 3.09
N GLY A 13 -18.20 -24.25 3.89
CA GLY A 13 -18.56 -23.89 5.27
C GLY A 13 -18.55 -22.37 5.54
N LEU A 14 -18.93 -21.94 6.75
CA LEU A 14 -18.82 -20.54 7.17
C LEU A 14 -17.34 -20.11 7.24
N GLY A 15 -16.92 -19.20 6.36
CA GLY A 15 -15.54 -18.69 6.28
C GLY A 15 -14.70 -19.25 5.12
N CYS A 16 -15.32 -19.95 4.17
CA CYS A 16 -14.65 -20.33 2.93
C CYS A 16 -14.53 -19.12 1.97
N TYR A 17 -13.45 -19.09 1.18
CA TYR A 17 -13.19 -18.02 0.22
C TYR A 17 -13.45 -18.51 -1.22
N GLN A 18 -14.16 -17.70 -2.00
CA GLN A 18 -14.36 -17.90 -3.44
C GLN A 18 -13.29 -17.11 -4.19
N VAL A 19 -12.09 -17.70 -4.30
CA VAL A 19 -10.98 -17.15 -5.08
C VAL A 19 -10.79 -18.02 -6.32
N ARG A 20 -10.81 -17.40 -7.49
CA ARG A 20 -10.51 -18.06 -8.77
C ARG A 20 -8.99 -18.06 -8.96
N ASP A 21 -8.41 -19.25 -9.05
CA ASP A 21 -6.99 -19.51 -9.36
C ASP A 21 -5.99 -18.76 -8.44
N PRO A 22 -5.91 -19.12 -7.15
CA PRO A 22 -5.10 -18.41 -6.16
C PRO A 22 -3.58 -18.44 -6.47
N LEU A 23 -3.10 -19.51 -7.10
CA LEU A 23 -1.70 -19.65 -7.47
C LEU A 23 -1.30 -18.65 -8.57
N ASP A 24 -2.17 -18.41 -9.54
CA ASP A 24 -1.91 -17.48 -10.64
C ASP A 24 -1.84 -16.05 -10.13
N LEU A 25 -2.72 -15.68 -9.18
CA LEU A 25 -2.66 -14.40 -8.49
C LEU A 25 -1.37 -14.23 -7.67
N ALA A 26 -0.90 -15.30 -7.01
CA ALA A 26 0.36 -15.27 -6.27
C ALA A 26 1.57 -15.09 -7.19
N VAL A 27 1.59 -15.75 -8.35
CA VAL A 27 2.64 -15.56 -9.37
C VAL A 27 2.63 -14.11 -9.89
N LEU A 28 1.45 -13.55 -10.15
CA LEU A 28 1.31 -12.17 -10.58
C LEU A 28 1.83 -11.18 -9.50
N ALA A 29 1.45 -11.38 -8.24
CA ALA A 29 1.93 -10.55 -7.13
C ALA A 29 3.47 -10.66 -6.95
N ALA A 30 4.03 -11.87 -7.08
CA ALA A 30 5.48 -12.08 -7.04
C ALA A 30 6.21 -11.38 -8.19
N ALA A 31 5.63 -11.40 -9.41
CA ALA A 31 6.18 -10.68 -10.56
C ALA A 31 6.19 -9.16 -10.34
N PHE A 32 5.12 -8.59 -9.75
CA PHE A 32 5.10 -7.19 -9.35
C PHE A 32 6.13 -6.86 -8.27
N ALA A 33 6.26 -7.70 -7.23
CA ALA A 33 7.28 -7.49 -6.20
C ALA A 33 8.71 -7.56 -6.78
N GLY A 34 8.96 -8.50 -7.69
CA GLY A 34 10.23 -8.63 -8.40
C GLY A 34 10.55 -7.41 -9.27
N SER A 35 9.55 -6.91 -10.03
CA SER A 35 9.74 -5.72 -10.87
C SER A 35 9.98 -4.45 -10.04
N CYS A 36 9.28 -4.28 -8.92
CA CYS A 36 9.54 -3.19 -7.97
C CYS A 36 10.95 -3.26 -7.37
N THR A 37 11.41 -4.47 -7.02
CA THR A 37 12.76 -4.68 -6.48
C THR A 37 13.83 -4.34 -7.53
N GLY A 38 13.65 -4.79 -8.78
CA GLY A 38 14.53 -4.44 -9.89
C GLY A 38 14.50 -2.95 -10.22
N PHE A 39 13.34 -2.30 -10.16
CA PHE A 39 13.21 -0.86 -10.35
C PHE A 39 13.93 -0.08 -9.24
N LEU A 40 13.79 -0.51 -7.98
CA LEU A 40 14.40 0.14 -6.83
C LEU A 40 15.93 0.19 -6.95
N TRP A 41 16.56 -0.82 -7.55
CA TRP A 41 18.00 -0.82 -7.81
C TRP A 41 18.48 0.40 -8.62
N TRP A 42 17.64 0.87 -9.55
CA TRP A 42 17.93 2.02 -10.42
C TRP A 42 17.30 3.33 -9.93
N ASN A 43 16.32 3.25 -9.03
CA ASN A 43 15.58 4.38 -8.50
C ASN A 43 16.09 4.85 -7.11
N ALA A 44 16.83 4.02 -6.38
CA ALA A 44 17.45 4.41 -5.12
C ALA A 44 18.34 5.65 -5.29
N SER A 45 18.31 6.56 -4.32
CA SER A 45 18.99 7.84 -4.42
C SER A 45 20.51 7.67 -4.62
N PRO A 46 21.12 8.35 -5.61
CA PRO A 46 20.51 9.23 -6.62
C PRO A 46 19.81 8.48 -7.77
N ALA A 47 18.53 8.81 -8.02
CA ALA A 47 17.70 8.10 -8.99
C ALA A 47 18.18 8.27 -10.44
N ARG A 48 18.26 7.16 -11.19
CA ARG A 48 18.58 7.17 -12.63
C ARG A 48 17.36 7.06 -13.53
N ILE A 49 16.30 6.42 -13.03
CA ILE A 49 15.05 6.19 -13.75
C ILE A 49 13.90 6.60 -12.83
N PHE A 50 12.94 7.34 -13.39
CA PHE A 50 11.71 7.74 -12.69
C PHE A 50 10.55 6.84 -13.10
N MET A 51 9.66 6.56 -12.15
CA MET A 51 8.51 5.68 -12.34
C MET A 51 7.45 6.27 -13.28
N GLY A 52 7.24 7.59 -13.18
CA GLY A 52 6.20 8.31 -13.91
C GLY A 52 4.77 7.90 -13.54
N ASP A 53 3.80 8.50 -14.23
CA ASP A 53 2.37 8.20 -14.06
C ASP A 53 2.02 6.78 -14.54
N THR A 54 2.71 6.30 -15.59
CA THR A 54 2.51 4.95 -16.13
C THR A 54 2.78 3.88 -15.06
N GLY A 55 3.91 3.96 -14.36
CA GLY A 55 4.23 2.98 -13.33
C GLY A 55 3.33 3.11 -12.10
N SER A 56 3.13 4.34 -11.61
CA SER A 56 2.41 4.58 -10.35
C SER A 56 0.92 4.22 -10.45
N LEU A 57 0.25 4.59 -11.55
CA LEU A 57 -1.14 4.20 -11.80
C LEU A 57 -1.29 2.70 -12.07
N ALA A 58 -0.34 2.08 -12.78
CA ALA A 58 -0.35 0.64 -13.02
C ALA A 58 -0.21 -0.16 -11.73
N LEU A 59 0.72 0.20 -10.83
CA LEU A 59 0.87 -0.49 -9.54
C LEU A 59 -0.33 -0.26 -8.62
N GLY A 60 -0.88 0.96 -8.58
CA GLY A 60 -2.09 1.25 -7.82
C GLY A 60 -3.29 0.43 -8.31
N GLY A 61 -3.48 0.36 -9.63
CA GLY A 61 -4.53 -0.45 -10.25
C GLY A 61 -4.32 -1.95 -10.04
N ALA A 62 -3.09 -2.45 -10.13
CA ALA A 62 -2.76 -3.85 -9.87
C ALA A 62 -3.06 -4.25 -8.41
N LEU A 63 -2.67 -3.43 -7.43
CA LEU A 63 -2.97 -3.68 -6.01
C LEU A 63 -4.49 -3.67 -5.74
N ALA A 64 -5.22 -2.72 -6.31
CA ALA A 64 -6.67 -2.67 -6.20
C ALA A 64 -7.34 -3.89 -6.86
N GLY A 65 -6.86 -4.28 -8.05
CA GLY A 65 -7.33 -5.46 -8.77
C GLY A 65 -7.11 -6.75 -7.99
N LEU A 66 -5.90 -6.95 -7.44
CA LEU A 66 -5.59 -8.09 -6.57
C LEU A 66 -6.48 -8.14 -5.33
N ALA A 67 -6.73 -6.99 -4.68
CA ALA A 67 -7.59 -6.97 -3.51
C ALA A 67 -9.06 -7.28 -3.83
N ALA A 68 -9.56 -6.81 -4.99
CA ALA A 68 -10.92 -7.09 -5.45
C ALA A 68 -11.10 -8.55 -5.86
N THR A 69 -10.11 -9.17 -6.54
CA THR A 69 -10.19 -10.59 -6.90
C THR A 69 -10.10 -11.51 -5.69
N LEU A 70 -9.30 -11.13 -4.69
CA LEU A 70 -9.15 -11.86 -3.42
C LEU A 70 -10.28 -11.57 -2.41
N ARG A 71 -11.15 -10.58 -2.67
CA ARG A 71 -12.21 -10.10 -1.76
C ARG A 71 -11.67 -9.65 -0.39
N VAL A 72 -10.55 -8.93 -0.42
CA VAL A 72 -9.87 -8.37 0.76
C VAL A 72 -9.75 -6.85 0.66
N GLU A 73 -10.77 -6.19 0.13
CA GLU A 73 -10.76 -4.76 -0.21
C GLU A 73 -10.51 -3.89 1.03
N LEU A 74 -11.14 -4.22 2.15
CA LEU A 74 -10.93 -3.49 3.42
C LEU A 74 -9.53 -3.68 4.00
N LEU A 75 -8.84 -4.77 3.62
CA LEU A 75 -7.48 -5.05 4.07
C LEU A 75 -6.45 -4.12 3.41
N LEU A 76 -6.78 -3.51 2.26
CA LEU A 76 -5.91 -2.51 1.63
C LEU A 76 -5.69 -1.27 2.50
N ILE A 77 -6.65 -0.91 3.36
CA ILE A 77 -6.53 0.27 4.23
C ILE A 77 -5.35 0.10 5.21
N PRO A 78 -5.29 -0.98 6.03
CA PRO A 78 -4.15 -1.20 6.91
C PRO A 78 -2.88 -1.58 6.13
N LEU A 79 -2.95 -2.41 5.09
CA LEU A 79 -1.76 -2.82 4.31
C LEU A 79 -1.12 -1.63 3.57
N GLY A 80 -1.94 -0.78 2.96
CA GLY A 80 -1.55 0.44 2.27
C GLY A 80 -1.52 1.67 3.16
N GLY A 81 -1.37 1.50 4.49
CA GLY A 81 -1.52 2.58 5.48
C GLY A 81 -0.70 3.82 5.16
N LEU A 82 0.54 3.69 4.67
CA LEU A 82 1.35 4.82 4.25
C LEU A 82 0.72 5.58 3.07
N PHE A 83 0.21 4.88 2.05
CA PHE A 83 -0.47 5.52 0.91
C PHE A 83 -1.71 6.29 1.38
N VAL A 84 -2.48 5.70 2.30
CA VAL A 84 -3.66 6.35 2.90
C VAL A 84 -3.24 7.62 3.65
N ILE A 85 -2.19 7.56 4.48
CA ILE A 85 -1.68 8.70 5.25
C ILE A 85 -1.24 9.85 4.32
N ILE A 86 -0.50 9.52 3.25
CA ILE A 86 -0.03 10.52 2.28
C ILE A 86 -1.22 11.16 1.55
N THR A 87 -2.17 10.37 1.04
CA THR A 87 -3.37 10.90 0.38
C THR A 87 -4.22 11.75 1.33
N MET A 88 -4.43 11.29 2.57
CA MET A 88 -5.16 12.04 3.59
C MET A 88 -4.50 13.38 3.89
N SER A 89 -3.17 13.46 3.87
CA SER A 89 -2.48 14.74 4.06
C SER A 89 -2.84 15.78 2.99
N VAL A 90 -2.98 15.34 1.73
CA VAL A 90 -3.36 16.21 0.61
C VAL A 90 -4.82 16.60 0.72
N VAL A 91 -5.71 15.66 1.06
CA VAL A 91 -7.13 15.94 1.28
C VAL A 91 -7.33 16.95 2.41
N ILE A 92 -6.71 16.74 3.57
CA ILE A 92 -6.78 17.67 4.71
C ILE A 92 -6.23 19.04 4.32
N GLN A 93 -5.07 19.09 3.65
CA GLN A 93 -4.46 20.36 3.23
C GLN A 93 -5.37 21.13 2.27
N THR A 94 -5.91 20.47 1.24
CA THR A 94 -6.74 21.10 0.22
C THR A 94 -8.09 21.56 0.77
N LEU A 95 -8.75 20.75 1.61
CA LEU A 95 -9.99 21.12 2.29
C LEU A 95 -9.76 22.30 3.24
N TYR A 96 -8.72 22.24 4.07
CA TYR A 96 -8.42 23.32 5.01
C TYR A 96 -8.03 24.61 4.30
N PHE A 97 -7.25 24.56 3.23
CA PHE A 97 -6.88 25.75 2.46
C PHE A 97 -8.11 26.45 1.88
N LYS A 98 -9.08 25.68 1.36
CA LYS A 98 -10.37 26.20 0.88
C LYS A 98 -11.23 26.78 2.00
N MET A 99 -11.33 26.10 3.15
CA MET A 99 -12.18 26.54 4.27
C MET A 99 -11.60 27.74 5.04
N SER A 100 -10.27 27.82 5.19
CA SER A 100 -9.59 28.82 6.01
C SER A 100 -9.21 30.10 5.27
N GLY A 101 -9.55 30.19 3.97
CA GLY A 101 -9.22 31.34 3.13
C GLY A 101 -7.72 31.48 2.85
N GLY A 102 -6.99 30.37 2.75
CA GLY A 102 -5.58 30.35 2.36
C GLY A 102 -4.57 29.94 3.43
N LYS A 103 -5.02 29.52 4.62
CA LYS A 103 -4.11 28.95 5.64
C LYS A 103 -3.77 27.49 5.30
N ARG A 104 -2.60 27.04 5.72
CA ARG A 104 -2.06 25.69 5.45
C ARG A 104 -1.88 24.94 6.77
N VAL A 105 -2.23 23.65 6.81
CA VAL A 105 -2.01 22.78 7.99
C VAL A 105 -0.57 22.28 7.99
N PHE A 106 -0.14 21.71 6.87
CA PHE A 106 1.23 21.29 6.63
C PHE A 106 1.98 22.38 5.86
N LYS A 107 3.29 22.51 6.08
CA LYS A 107 4.15 23.42 5.31
C LYS A 107 3.98 23.23 3.80
N MET A 108 3.92 21.97 3.36
CA MET A 108 3.61 21.55 2.00
C MET A 108 2.96 20.16 2.05
N ALA A 109 2.04 19.88 1.15
CA ALA A 109 1.51 18.53 0.95
C ALA A 109 1.96 18.05 -0.44
N PRO A 110 2.32 16.76 -0.61
CA PRO A 110 2.16 15.66 0.36
C PRO A 110 3.23 15.63 1.48
N LEU A 111 3.06 14.74 2.46
CA LEU A 111 3.87 14.71 3.71
C LEU A 111 5.40 14.64 3.50
N GLN A 112 5.91 14.00 2.45
CA GLN A 112 7.36 13.97 2.23
C GLN A 112 7.97 15.37 2.09
N HIS A 113 7.30 16.29 1.37
CA HIS A 113 7.77 17.67 1.24
C HIS A 113 7.58 18.47 2.53
N HIS A 114 6.62 18.10 3.38
CA HIS A 114 6.49 18.69 4.70
C HIS A 114 7.76 18.46 5.54
N PHE A 115 8.29 17.23 5.55
CA PHE A 115 9.50 16.88 6.30
C PHE A 115 10.77 17.43 5.66
N GLU A 116 10.82 17.51 4.34
CA GLU A 116 11.92 18.16 3.61
C GLU A 116 12.04 19.65 4.01
N LEU A 117 10.92 20.38 4.09
CA LEU A 117 10.87 21.77 4.57
C LEU A 117 11.08 21.92 6.10
N LEU A 118 11.15 20.80 6.83
CA LEU A 118 11.59 20.76 8.22
C LEU A 118 13.11 20.50 8.34
N GLY A 119 13.81 20.35 7.21
CA GLY A 119 15.26 20.15 7.15
C GLY A 119 15.68 18.68 7.20
N TRP A 120 14.77 17.72 6.99
CA TRP A 120 15.14 16.31 6.93
C TRP A 120 15.73 15.98 5.57
N GLY A 121 16.81 15.18 5.56
CA GLY A 121 17.39 14.68 4.30
C GLY A 121 16.46 13.68 3.61
N GLU A 122 16.38 13.74 2.28
CA GLU A 122 15.52 12.90 1.44
C GLU A 122 15.63 11.41 1.77
N VAL A 123 16.87 10.88 1.83
CA VAL A 123 17.13 9.48 2.15
C VAL A 123 16.58 9.11 3.54
N THR A 124 16.67 10.02 4.51
CA THR A 124 16.14 9.80 5.86
C THR A 124 14.61 9.72 5.85
N ILE A 125 13.95 10.56 5.06
CA ILE A 125 12.49 10.53 4.90
C ILE A 125 12.07 9.21 4.27
N VAL A 126 12.73 8.79 3.18
CA VAL A 126 12.43 7.53 2.47
C VAL A 126 12.55 6.32 3.40
N ILE A 127 13.67 6.19 4.13
CA ILE A 127 13.89 5.05 5.05
C ILE A 127 12.83 5.04 6.17
N ARG A 128 12.51 6.19 6.76
CA ARG A 128 11.48 6.28 7.81
C ARG A 128 10.10 5.91 7.27
N PHE A 129 9.79 6.32 6.05
CA PHE A 129 8.52 5.96 5.40
C PHE A 129 8.47 4.46 5.11
N TRP A 130 9.58 3.82 4.72
CA TRP A 130 9.64 2.36 4.58
C TRP A 130 9.37 1.63 5.89
N ILE A 131 9.88 2.13 7.02
CA ILE A 131 9.60 1.56 8.34
C ILE A 131 8.09 1.66 8.64
N ILE A 132 7.47 2.82 8.40
CA ILE A 132 6.02 3.02 8.62
C ILE A 132 5.20 2.11 7.69
N ALA A 133 5.60 1.98 6.42
CA ALA A 133 4.96 1.07 5.48
C ALA A 133 5.08 -0.38 5.94
N GLY A 134 6.27 -0.81 6.37
CA GLY A 134 6.51 -2.14 6.91
C GLY A 134 5.67 -2.45 8.16
N LEU A 135 5.54 -1.49 9.08
CA LEU A 135 4.67 -1.60 10.25
C LEU A 135 3.18 -1.69 9.86
N SER A 136 2.76 -0.91 8.86
CA SER A 136 1.38 -0.94 8.34
C SER A 136 1.06 -2.31 7.72
N VAL A 137 1.98 -2.85 6.91
CA VAL A 137 1.87 -4.20 6.34
C VAL A 137 1.83 -5.26 7.44
N ALA A 138 2.72 -5.19 8.44
CA ALA A 138 2.73 -6.12 9.56
C ALA A 138 1.42 -6.09 10.35
N LEU A 139 0.85 -4.91 10.60
CA LEU A 139 -0.44 -4.74 11.25
C LEU A 139 -1.58 -5.31 10.39
N GLY A 140 -1.59 -5.04 9.08
CA GLY A 140 -2.59 -5.60 8.16
C GLY A 140 -2.55 -7.12 8.11
N LEU A 141 -1.36 -7.72 8.01
CA LEU A 141 -1.18 -9.18 8.10
C LEU A 141 -1.59 -9.71 9.48
N GLY A 142 -1.24 -9.01 10.55
CA GLY A 142 -1.65 -9.36 11.92
C GLY A 142 -3.17 -9.41 12.07
N LEU A 143 -3.89 -8.40 11.58
CA LEU A 143 -5.36 -8.39 11.55
C LEU A 143 -5.92 -9.55 10.73
N PHE A 144 -5.31 -9.83 9.57
CA PHE A 144 -5.73 -10.92 8.69
C PHE A 144 -5.51 -12.31 9.30
N TYR A 145 -4.46 -12.53 10.08
CA TYR A 145 -4.21 -13.80 10.75
C TYR A 145 -4.88 -13.88 12.13
N ALA A 146 -5.14 -12.76 12.82
CA ALA A 146 -5.81 -12.76 14.12
C ALA A 146 -7.26 -13.27 14.04
N GLN A 147 -7.99 -12.93 12.97
CA GLN A 147 -9.31 -13.52 12.71
C GLN A 147 -9.28 -15.06 12.59
N TRP A 148 -8.12 -15.63 12.30
CA TRP A 148 -7.92 -17.07 12.19
C TRP A 148 -7.49 -17.70 13.51
N VAL A 149 -6.56 -17.09 14.25
CA VAL A 149 -6.07 -17.61 15.54
C VAL A 149 -7.16 -17.57 16.63
N VAL A 150 -8.10 -16.63 16.53
CA VAL A 150 -9.19 -16.45 17.50
C VAL A 150 -10.38 -17.39 17.22
N LYS A 151 -10.35 -18.15 16.12
CA LYS A 151 -11.30 -19.22 15.82
C LYS A 151 -10.71 -20.59 16.14
#